data_AF-A0A1A7ZE91-F1
#
_entry.id   AF-A0A1A7ZE91-F1
#
_cell.length_a   1.000
_cell.length_b   1.000
_cell.length_c   1.000
_cell.angle_alpha   90.00
_cell.angle_beta   90.00
_cell.angle_gamma   90.00
#
_symmetry.space_group_name_H-M   'P 1'
#
loop_
_entity.id
_entity.type
_entity.pdbx_description
1 polymer ?
#
loop_
_entity_poly.entity_id
_entity_poly.type
_entity_poly.pdbx_seq_one_letter_code
_entity_poly.pdbx_strand_id
1 'polypeptide(L)'
;LNTDMFPSLKEVLQVALTVPVSSCSCERSFSALRRLHTWLRQTMGQRRLHNLAVMLIENDLVGQLSDNKVIDGFATMKNRSIL
;
A
#
# COMPACT_ATOMS: atom_id res chain seq x y z
N LEU A 1 2.11 -20.97 -28.72
CA LEU A 1 1.17 -21.80 -27.94
C LEU A 1 -0.22 -21.27 -28.22
N ASN A 2 -1.06 -21.97 -29.00
CA ASN A 2 -2.39 -21.47 -29.38
C ASN A 2 -3.25 -21.25 -28.14
N THR A 3 -3.69 -20.01 -27.94
CA THR A 3 -4.39 -19.54 -26.73
C THR A 3 -5.78 -20.15 -26.57
N ASP A 4 -6.32 -20.73 -27.65
CA ASP A 4 -7.67 -21.32 -27.71
C ASP A 4 -7.69 -22.83 -27.39
N MET A 5 -6.54 -23.50 -27.27
CA MET A 5 -6.50 -24.94 -27.02
C MET A 5 -6.64 -25.32 -25.54
N PHE A 6 -6.24 -24.45 -24.61
CA PHE A 6 -6.23 -24.77 -23.17
C PHE A 6 -6.61 -23.56 -22.30
N PRO A 7 -7.90 -23.15 -22.28
CA PRO A 7 -8.36 -22.00 -21.50
C PRO A 7 -8.13 -22.16 -19.99
N SER A 8 -8.31 -23.37 -19.44
CA SER A 8 -8.08 -23.66 -18.02
C SER A 8 -6.60 -23.60 -17.62
N LEU A 9 -5.70 -24.07 -18.48
CA LEU A 9 -4.25 -23.98 -18.23
C LEU A 9 -3.76 -22.53 -18.22
N LYS A 10 -4.34 -21.68 -19.08
CA LYS A 10 -4.06 -20.24 -19.10
C LYS A 10 -4.43 -19.57 -17.78
N GLU A 11 -5.61 -19.87 -17.23
CA GLU A 11 -6.04 -19.30 -15.95
C GLU A 11 -5.12 -19.74 -14.81
N VAL A 12 -4.78 -21.03 -14.75
CA VAL A 12 -3.85 -21.55 -13.73
C VAL A 12 -2.46 -20.93 -13.85
N LEU A 13 -1.95 -20.78 -15.07
CA LEU A 13 -0.65 -20.15 -15.30
C LEU A 13 -0.67 -18.66 -14.96
N GLN A 14 -1.78 -17.97 -15.26
CA GLN A 14 -1.97 -16.57 -14.90
C GLN A 14 -1.98 -16.40 -13.38
N VAL A 15 -2.71 -17.25 -12.65
CA VAL A 15 -2.69 -17.24 -11.17
C VAL A 15 -1.28 -17.54 -10.65
N ALA A 16 -0.60 -18.56 -11.19
CA ALA A 16 0.76 -18.93 -10.80
C ALA A 16 1.78 -17.80 -11.04
N LEU A 17 1.59 -16.99 -12.09
CA LEU A 17 2.44 -15.82 -12.37
C LEU A 17 2.08 -14.59 -11.53
N THR A 18 0.82 -14.45 -11.09
CA THR A 18 0.41 -13.37 -10.17
C THR A 18 0.82 -13.62 -8.73
N VAL A 19 0.94 -14.88 -8.32
CA VAL A 19 1.53 -15.22 -7.01
C VAL A 19 3.00 -14.86 -7.08
N PRO A 20 3.49 -13.91 -6.26
CA PRO A 20 4.89 -13.55 -6.28
C PRO A 20 5.73 -14.78 -5.94
N VAL A 21 6.58 -15.21 -6.87
CA VAL A 21 7.49 -16.35 -6.69
C VAL A 21 8.49 -16.10 -5.54
N SER A 22 8.65 -14.85 -5.12
CA SER A 22 9.55 -14.45 -4.03
C SER A 22 8.84 -13.67 -2.93
N SER A 23 9.20 -13.96 -1.67
CA SER A 23 8.77 -13.22 -0.49
C SER A 23 9.44 -11.85 -0.35
N CYS A 24 10.43 -11.53 -1.19
CA CYS A 24 11.27 -10.34 -1.07
C CYS A 24 10.46 -9.02 -1.01
N SER A 25 9.41 -8.89 -1.82
CA SER A 25 8.55 -7.71 -1.80
C SER A 25 7.79 -7.58 -0.47
N CYS A 26 7.25 -8.69 0.04
CA CYS A 26 6.58 -8.72 1.33
C CYS A 26 7.55 -8.43 2.49
N GLU A 27 8.74 -9.03 2.48
CA GLU A 27 9.80 -8.80 3.47
C GLU A 27 10.25 -7.34 3.49
N ARG A 28 10.41 -6.73 2.31
CA ARG A 28 10.71 -5.30 2.18
C ARG A 28 9.62 -4.44 2.81
N SER A 29 8.36 -4.74 2.51
CA SER A 29 7.21 -4.06 3.13
C SER A 29 7.19 -4.24 4.65
N PHE A 30 7.32 -5.47 5.16
CA PHE A 30 7.36 -5.74 6.60
C PHE A 30 8.54 -5.06 7.32
N SER A 31 9.71 -4.98 6.66
CA SER A 31 10.86 -4.24 7.18
C SER A 31 10.57 -2.74 7.28
N ALA A 32 9.94 -2.15 6.26
CA ALA A 32 9.51 -0.75 6.29
C ALA A 32 8.49 -0.50 7.42
N LEU A 33 7.51 -1.40 7.57
CA LEU A 33 6.53 -1.36 8.67
C LEU A 33 7.20 -1.43 10.04
N ARG A 34 8.16 -2.34 10.22
CA ARG A 34 8.93 -2.50 11.48
C ARG A 34 9.66 -1.21 11.83
N ARG A 35 10.29 -0.56 10.85
CA ARG A 35 10.99 0.73 11.05
C ARG A 35 10.01 1.83 11.44
N LEU A 36 8.90 1.96 10.71
CA LEU A 36 7.85 2.95 10.95
C LEU A 36 7.21 2.76 12.34
N HIS A 37 6.89 1.51 12.70
CA HIS A 37 6.36 1.18 14.02
C HIS A 37 7.35 1.50 15.13
N THR A 38 8.65 1.23 14.95
CA THR A 38 9.68 1.55 15.95
C THR A 38 9.83 3.05 16.14
N TRP A 39 9.81 3.82 15.05
CA TRP A 39 9.92 5.28 15.07
C TRP A 39 8.70 5.96 15.72
N LEU A 40 7.51 5.42 15.50
CA LEU A 40 6.23 6.04 15.91
C LEU A 40 5.61 5.41 17.16
N ARG A 41 6.29 4.41 17.78
CA ARG A 41 5.77 3.59 18.88
C ARG A 41 5.29 4.39 20.10
N GLN A 42 5.78 5.61 20.25
CA GLN A 42 5.50 6.45 21.42
C GLN A 42 4.28 7.37 21.24
N THR A 43 3.68 7.48 20.04
CA THR A 43 2.69 8.56 19.77
C THR A 43 1.49 8.18 18.90
N MET A 44 1.31 6.92 18.44
CA MET A 44 0.25 6.58 17.47
C MET A 44 -0.56 5.33 17.77
N GLY A 45 -1.87 5.40 17.44
CA GLY A 45 -2.78 4.26 17.41
C GLY A 45 -2.69 3.43 16.12
N GLN A 46 -3.18 2.18 16.16
CA GLN A 46 -3.06 1.19 15.09
C GLN A 46 -3.63 1.63 13.74
N ARG A 47 -4.77 2.34 13.74
CA ARG A 47 -5.40 2.83 12.49
C ARG A 47 -4.51 3.83 11.75
N ARG A 48 -3.91 4.76 12.48
CA ARG A 48 -3.01 5.77 11.89
C ARG A 48 -1.70 5.14 11.42
N LEU A 49 -1.17 4.18 12.20
CA LEU A 49 -0.01 3.39 11.82
C LEU A 49 -0.24 2.65 10.49
N HIS A 50 -1.38 1.96 10.34
CA HIS A 50 -1.72 1.23 9.12
C HIS A 50 -1.82 2.15 7.90
N ASN A 51 -2.44 3.32 8.03
CA ASN A 51 -2.54 4.26 6.91
C ASN A 51 -1.16 4.79 6.47
N LEU A 52 -0.27 5.09 7.43
CA LEU A 52 1.10 5.56 7.15
C LEU A 52 1.97 4.46 6.55
N ALA A 53 1.80 3.24 7.03
CA ALA A 53 2.38 2.04 6.49
C ALA A 53 2.08 1.86 5.00
N VAL A 54 0.81 1.97 4.62
CA VAL A 54 0.38 1.89 3.21
C VAL A 54 0.98 3.02 2.39
N MET A 55 0.97 4.26 2.89
CA MET A 55 1.60 5.39 2.19
C MET A 55 3.12 5.25 2.01
N LEU A 56 3.81 4.57 2.95
CA LEU A 56 5.25 4.31 2.86
C LEU A 56 5.58 3.19 1.86
N ILE A 57 4.74 2.16 1.78
CA ILE A 57 4.92 1.06 0.82
C ILE A 57 4.60 1.55 -0.60
N GLU A 58 3.48 2.27 -0.75
CA GLU A 58 3.01 2.83 -2.02
C GLU A 58 3.55 4.26 -2.25
N ASN A 59 4.79 4.53 -1.81
CA ASN A 59 5.34 5.87 -1.85
C ASN A 59 5.44 6.44 -3.27
N ASP A 60 5.66 5.58 -4.26
CA ASP A 60 5.70 5.95 -5.68
C ASP A 60 4.35 6.49 -6.20
N LEU A 61 3.23 5.94 -5.69
CA LEU A 61 1.89 6.44 -6.02
C LEU A 61 1.59 7.73 -5.26
N VAL A 62 2.02 7.81 -3.99
CA VAL A 62 1.86 9.03 -3.17
C VAL A 62 2.64 10.20 -3.78
N GLY A 63 3.84 9.95 -4.34
CA GLY A 63 4.64 10.98 -5.00
C GLY A 63 4.00 11.56 -6.28
N GLN A 64 3.06 10.85 -6.89
CA GLN A 64 2.28 11.32 -8.05
C GLN A 64 1.04 12.13 -7.63
N LEU A 65 0.70 12.14 -6.34
CA LEU A 65 -0.45 12.87 -5.83
C LEU A 65 -0.13 14.36 -5.75
N SER A 66 -0.96 15.20 -6.35
CA SER A 66 -0.79 16.66 -6.27
C SER A 66 -1.12 17.17 -4.86
N ASP A 67 -0.15 17.81 -4.21
CA ASP A 67 -0.28 18.38 -2.86
C ASP A 67 -1.53 19.26 -2.70
N ASN A 68 -1.86 20.06 -3.72
CA ASN A 68 -3.05 20.93 -3.72
C ASN A 68 -4.36 20.16 -3.51
N LYS A 69 -4.48 18.93 -4.04
CA LYS A 69 -5.67 18.08 -3.83
C LYS A 69 -5.72 17.51 -2.42
N VAL A 70 -4.55 17.22 -1.82
CA VAL A 70 -4.46 16.76 -0.44
C VAL A 70 -4.88 17.88 0.50
N ILE A 71 -4.38 19.10 0.26
CA ILE A 71 -4.71 20.28 1.05
C ILE A 71 -6.19 20.62 0.92
N ASP A 72 -6.75 20.63 -0.29
CA ASP A 72 -8.17 20.91 -0.53
C ASP A 72 -9.09 19.82 0.05
N GLY A 73 -8.73 18.54 -0.12
CA GLY A 73 -9.43 17.42 0.52
C GLY A 73 -9.37 17.49 2.06
N PHE A 74 -8.24 17.94 2.60
CA PHE A 74 -8.09 18.16 4.03
C PHE A 74 -8.86 19.41 4.51
N ALA A 75 -8.97 20.46 3.69
CA ALA A 75 -9.74 21.68 4.02
C ALA A 75 -11.26 21.45 3.98
N THR A 76 -11.72 20.61 3.06
CA THR A 76 -13.14 20.22 2.93
C THR A 76 -13.62 19.24 4.01
N MET A 77 -12.71 18.56 4.72
CA MET A 77 -13.05 17.77 5.92
C MET A 77 -13.53 18.69 7.06
N LYS A 78 -14.84 18.90 7.09
CA LYS A 78 -15.59 19.88 7.90
C LYS A 78 -15.56 19.70 9.43
N ASN A 79 -14.73 18.82 9.98
CA ASN A 79 -14.76 18.53 11.42
C ASN A 79 -13.34 18.53 12.02
N ARG A 80 -12.92 19.72 12.48
CA ARG A 80 -11.81 19.89 13.41
C ARG A 80 -12.20 20.88 14.50
N SER A 81 -12.87 20.41 15.54
CA SER A 81 -12.55 20.96 16.86
C SER A 81 -11.16 20.43 17.21
N ILE A 82 -10.20 21.33 17.25
CA ILE A 82 -8.94 21.08 17.94
C ILE A 82 -9.32 21.19 19.41
N LEU A 83 -9.53 20.05 20.08
CA LEU A 83 -9.59 19.96 21.54
C LEU A 83 -8.23 19.48 22.04
#